data_AF-A0A8J3U0M6-F1
#
_entry.id   AF-A0A8J3U0M6-F1
#
_cell.length_a   1.000
_cell.length_b   1.000
_cell.length_c   1.000
_cell.angle_alpha   90.00
_cell.angle_beta   90.00
_cell.angle_gamma   90.00
#
_symmetry.space_group_name_H-M   'P 1'
#
loop_
_entity.id
_entity.type
_entity.pdbx_description
1 polymer ?
#
loop_
_entity_poly.entity_id
_entity_poly.type
_entity_poly.pdbx_seq_one_letter_code
_entity_poly.pdbx_strand_id
1 'polypeptide(L)'
;MRQEEPQRPPAPGPPARIDTIDSLREHLQWAIELEHATLPPYLCALYSLDPERNPEAVDVVSSVFSEEMLHLTLAANLLNAVGGTPRLDPRRMLPPHPRPLPHGDRSLELSLLPFGAEALDMFLRIERPAPPGAAPEGDEYETIGQFYDAIEQGLRHLCDRLGEEKVFSGDPARQVNAARFRHTAGKLVAVTDLASALAALEEIVEQGEGTSRGEVWDGDQDVFHPDRAEVGHYYRFQELRIGRRYQRGDTPQSGPTGEAISVDLAGVRPMRRNPRLADHAPGSAIRTAQEEFNHTYCDILHLLEQAFNGSPKLLRVAVATMFQLKAQAQALVRMPDEDGTTAGPTFEYVEPELRRWGAGDEQRIVVLRNGPYIVFGGVPLRRKTKIVSAENNALTWKTGEPLETEDIYALCRCGHSGTKPFCDGTHAAIGFDGTETAGEQPYRELQHVHDGVGISAQRVGELCVHAAFCIGRTRPIAEMLADTGDSDVRSDVMGRIDHCPSGSYSYALERGGDTLEPDLPRAVSVLEEEDGLASALWVTGGVPVLRSDGRPLETRNRVTLCRCGQSGNKPLCDGTHRKIGFREEAPAADRQGSPPAVHAAPGEKAPSIPGKGETSPNPPARGAKPT
;
A
#
# COMPACT_ATOMS: atom_id res chain seq x y z
N MET A 1 -34.97 -73.32 3.75
CA MET A 1 -35.18 -72.02 3.07
C MET A 1 -35.03 -70.93 4.12
N ARG A 2 -33.91 -70.21 4.09
CA ARG A 2 -33.66 -69.02 4.92
C ARG A 2 -34.33 -67.83 4.21
N GLN A 3 -35.10 -67.02 4.93
CA GLN A 3 -35.60 -65.75 4.43
C GLN A 3 -34.63 -64.66 4.89
N GLU A 4 -34.01 -63.97 3.94
CA GLU A 4 -33.19 -62.78 4.16
C GLU A 4 -34.12 -61.57 4.27
N GLU A 5 -33.96 -60.79 5.34
CA GLU A 5 -34.60 -59.49 5.49
C GLU A 5 -33.93 -58.45 4.58
N PRO A 6 -34.70 -57.50 4.01
CA PRO A 6 -34.14 -56.48 3.13
C PRO A 6 -33.34 -55.46 3.95
N GLN A 7 -32.05 -55.31 3.63
CA GLN A 7 -31.19 -54.26 4.15
C GLN A 7 -31.75 -52.88 3.77
N ARG A 8 -32.00 -52.07 4.80
CA ARG A 8 -32.38 -50.66 4.69
C ARG A 8 -31.21 -49.89 4.04
N PRO A 9 -31.44 -49.00 3.07
CA PRO A 9 -30.36 -48.16 2.53
C PRO A 9 -29.76 -47.30 3.65
N PRO A 10 -28.44 -47.05 3.64
CA PRO A 10 -27.81 -46.16 4.61
C PRO A 10 -28.49 -44.80 4.55
N ALA A 11 -28.76 -44.21 5.71
CA ALA A 11 -29.30 -42.86 5.79
C ALA A 11 -28.33 -41.90 5.08
N PRO A 12 -28.84 -40.94 4.27
CA PRO A 12 -27.98 -39.90 3.72
C PRO A 12 -27.31 -39.17 4.87
N GLY A 13 -26.00 -38.98 4.81
CA GLY A 13 -25.26 -38.14 5.76
C GLY A 13 -25.86 -36.73 5.81
N PRO A 14 -25.56 -35.93 6.85
CA PRO A 14 -26.00 -34.54 6.88
C PRO A 14 -25.56 -33.84 5.59
N PRO A 15 -26.40 -32.98 4.99
CA PRO A 15 -26.02 -32.24 3.79
C PRO A 15 -24.74 -31.46 4.08
N ALA A 16 -23.80 -31.43 3.11
CA ALA A 16 -22.64 -30.56 3.17
C ALA A 16 -23.13 -29.13 3.40
N ARG A 17 -22.70 -28.44 4.47
CA ARG A 17 -23.26 -27.13 4.84
C ARG A 17 -22.97 -26.04 3.82
N ILE A 18 -21.79 -26.10 3.20
CA ILE A 18 -21.46 -25.34 2.00
C ILE A 18 -21.91 -26.18 0.79
N ASP A 19 -23.21 -26.12 0.49
CA ASP A 19 -23.83 -26.87 -0.63
C ASP A 19 -24.02 -26.02 -1.88
N THR A 20 -23.86 -24.69 -1.79
CA THR A 20 -24.05 -23.73 -2.88
C THR A 20 -22.82 -22.83 -3.04
N ILE A 21 -22.63 -22.31 -4.25
CA ILE A 21 -21.55 -21.35 -4.54
C ILE A 21 -21.73 -20.07 -3.69
N ASP A 22 -22.96 -19.64 -3.44
CA ASP A 22 -23.22 -18.44 -2.63
C ASP A 22 -22.86 -18.68 -1.15
N SER A 23 -23.19 -19.85 -0.58
CA SER A 23 -22.73 -20.22 0.76
C SER A 23 -21.20 -20.31 0.84
N LEU A 24 -20.54 -20.84 -0.20
CA LEU A 24 -19.07 -20.87 -0.26
C LEU A 24 -18.47 -19.45 -0.27
N ARG A 25 -19.03 -18.55 -1.08
CA ARG A 25 -18.59 -17.14 -1.14
C ARG A 25 -18.77 -16.43 0.20
N GLU A 26 -19.88 -16.70 0.90
CA GLU A 26 -20.13 -16.16 2.23
C GLU A 26 -19.06 -16.62 3.23
N HIS A 27 -18.76 -17.93 3.28
CA HIS A 27 -17.72 -18.48 4.14
C HIS A 27 -16.33 -17.94 3.79
N LEU A 28 -16.01 -17.76 2.52
CA LEU A 28 -14.74 -17.16 2.12
C LEU A 28 -14.66 -15.66 2.49
N GLN A 29 -15.79 -14.95 2.52
CA GLN A 29 -15.82 -13.59 3.07
C GLN A 29 -15.68 -13.58 4.60
N TRP A 30 -16.22 -14.60 5.30
CA TRP A 30 -15.99 -14.79 6.73
C TRP A 30 -14.52 -15.10 7.03
N ALA A 31 -13.83 -15.83 6.15
CA ALA A 31 -12.39 -16.09 6.27
C ALA A 31 -11.61 -14.77 6.26
N ILE A 32 -11.89 -13.89 5.30
CA ILE A 32 -11.30 -12.54 5.24
C ILE A 32 -11.58 -11.74 6.51
N GLU A 33 -12.80 -11.82 7.05
CA GLU A 33 -13.19 -11.15 8.30
C GLU A 33 -12.45 -11.70 9.53
N LEU A 34 -12.22 -13.01 9.56
CA LEU A 34 -11.49 -13.73 10.61
C LEU A 34 -10.00 -13.37 10.59
N GLU A 35 -9.31 -13.54 9.46
CA GLU A 35 -7.89 -13.20 9.29
C GLU A 35 -7.63 -11.72 9.61
N HIS A 36 -8.49 -10.82 9.12
CA HIS A 36 -8.34 -9.40 9.45
C HIS A 36 -8.54 -9.10 10.95
N ALA A 37 -9.38 -9.88 11.65
CA ALA A 37 -9.68 -9.64 13.05
C ALA A 37 -8.48 -9.83 13.98
N THR A 38 -7.51 -10.66 13.59
CA THR A 38 -6.30 -10.97 14.37
C THR A 38 -5.25 -9.86 14.23
N LEU A 39 -5.24 -9.12 13.11
CA LEU A 39 -4.22 -8.12 12.80
C LEU A 39 -4.14 -6.95 13.82
N PRO A 40 -5.23 -6.27 14.21
CA PRO A 40 -5.13 -5.14 15.15
C PRO A 40 -4.56 -5.52 16.52
N PRO A 41 -4.99 -6.62 17.18
CA PRO A 41 -4.35 -7.11 18.39
C PRO A 41 -2.85 -7.41 18.23
N TYR A 42 -2.43 -8.10 17.16
CA TYR A 42 -1.02 -8.40 16.90
C TYR A 42 -0.19 -7.13 16.71
N LEU A 43 -0.70 -6.15 15.94
CA LEU A 43 -0.03 -4.86 15.72
C LEU A 43 0.12 -4.05 17.02
N CYS A 44 -0.90 -4.01 17.88
CA CYS A 44 -0.82 -3.32 19.17
C CYS A 44 0.28 -3.90 20.06
N ALA A 45 0.35 -5.23 20.17
CA ALA A 45 1.39 -5.89 20.94
C ALA A 45 2.77 -5.64 20.31
N LEU A 46 2.89 -5.83 19.00
CA LEU A 46 4.15 -5.64 18.27
C LEU A 46 4.73 -4.24 18.47
N TYR A 47 3.92 -3.19 18.33
CA TYR A 47 4.43 -1.82 18.43
C TYR A 47 4.72 -1.36 19.86
N SER A 48 4.14 -2.03 20.86
CA SER A 48 4.50 -1.82 22.26
C SER A 48 5.88 -2.37 22.62
N LEU A 49 6.41 -3.34 21.85
CA LEU A 49 7.75 -3.89 22.06
C LEU A 49 8.84 -2.87 21.71
N ASP A 50 9.91 -2.90 22.50
CA ASP A 50 11.18 -2.25 22.16
C ASP A 50 12.08 -3.25 21.41
N PRO A 51 12.39 -3.03 20.12
CA PRO A 51 13.19 -3.96 19.32
C PRO A 51 14.61 -4.19 19.86
N GLU A 52 15.19 -3.23 20.58
CA GLU A 52 16.54 -3.41 21.15
C GLU A 52 16.52 -4.29 22.39
N ARG A 53 15.43 -4.24 23.17
CA ARG A 53 15.28 -5.02 24.41
C ARG A 53 14.63 -6.38 24.19
N ASN A 54 13.79 -6.49 23.16
CA ASN A 54 12.96 -7.67 22.87
C ASN A 54 13.03 -8.09 21.39
N PRO A 55 14.22 -8.30 20.80
CA PRO A 55 14.35 -8.65 19.39
C PRO A 55 13.56 -9.92 19.05
N GLU A 56 13.66 -10.94 19.90
CA GLU A 56 13.00 -12.24 19.68
C GLU A 56 11.47 -12.17 19.66
N ALA A 57 10.88 -11.39 20.56
CA ALA A 57 9.43 -11.20 20.56
C ALA A 57 8.98 -10.33 19.37
N VAL A 58 9.80 -9.37 18.94
CA VAL A 58 9.52 -8.57 17.74
C VAL A 58 9.53 -9.45 16.50
N ASP A 59 10.52 -10.33 16.35
CA ASP A 59 10.65 -11.22 15.20
C ASP A 59 9.46 -12.18 15.12
N VAL A 60 9.12 -12.87 16.22
CA VAL A 60 7.98 -13.79 16.27
C VAL A 60 6.65 -13.10 15.99
N VAL A 61 6.36 -11.97 16.63
CA VAL A 61 5.06 -11.30 16.41
C VAL A 61 5.00 -10.69 15.01
N SER A 62 6.14 -10.24 14.46
CA SER A 62 6.21 -9.72 13.08
C SER A 62 6.06 -10.80 12.02
N SER A 63 6.60 -12.00 12.23
CA SER A 63 6.45 -13.12 11.29
C SER A 63 4.99 -13.56 11.23
N VAL A 64 4.36 -13.81 12.39
CA VAL A 64 2.93 -14.19 12.46
C VAL A 64 2.07 -13.12 11.80
N PHE A 65 2.26 -11.83 12.12
CA PHE A 65 1.51 -10.76 11.45
C PHE A 65 1.66 -10.77 9.92
N SER A 66 2.86 -11.11 9.41
CA SER A 66 3.11 -11.16 7.98
C SER A 66 2.42 -12.35 7.30
N GLU A 67 2.33 -13.48 8.00
CA GLU A 67 1.62 -14.69 7.57
C GLU A 67 0.09 -14.47 7.60
N GLU A 68 -0.45 -13.82 8.64
CA GLU A 68 -1.88 -13.45 8.67
C GLU A 68 -2.29 -12.52 7.51
N MET A 69 -1.39 -11.63 7.10
CA MET A 69 -1.58 -10.81 5.89
C MET A 69 -1.54 -11.64 4.59
N LEU A 70 -0.75 -12.72 4.57
CA LEU A 70 -0.74 -13.70 3.48
C LEU A 70 -2.06 -14.49 3.47
N HIS A 71 -2.54 -14.94 4.64
CA HIS A 71 -3.81 -15.66 4.79
C HIS A 71 -4.99 -14.83 4.28
N LEU A 72 -5.06 -13.56 4.70
CA LEU A 72 -6.05 -12.59 4.21
C LEU A 72 -6.04 -12.50 2.68
N THR A 73 -4.84 -12.51 2.08
CA THR A 73 -4.66 -12.44 0.62
C THR A 73 -5.08 -13.75 -0.06
N LEU A 74 -4.75 -14.91 0.51
CA LEU A 74 -5.16 -16.23 0.00
C LEU A 74 -6.67 -16.42 0.08
N ALA A 75 -7.31 -16.02 1.18
CA ALA A 75 -8.77 -16.00 1.33
C ALA A 75 -9.44 -15.10 0.28
N ALA A 76 -8.85 -13.92 0.00
CA ALA A 76 -9.33 -13.05 -1.08
C ALA A 76 -9.15 -13.65 -2.47
N ASN A 77 -8.04 -14.35 -2.74
CA ASN A 77 -7.82 -15.08 -3.99
C ASN A 77 -8.84 -16.21 -4.18
N LEU A 78 -9.11 -17.00 -3.13
CA LEU A 78 -10.14 -18.05 -3.12
C LEU A 78 -11.53 -17.47 -3.44
N LEU A 79 -11.92 -16.38 -2.76
CA LEU A 79 -13.22 -15.73 -2.98
C LEU A 79 -13.35 -15.20 -4.41
N ASN A 80 -12.30 -14.57 -4.94
CA ASN A 80 -12.27 -14.12 -6.34
C ASN A 80 -12.39 -15.29 -7.31
N ALA A 81 -11.67 -16.40 -7.07
CA ALA A 81 -11.64 -17.55 -7.97
C ALA A 81 -13.02 -18.18 -8.13
N VAL A 82 -13.86 -18.16 -7.08
CA VAL A 82 -15.24 -18.66 -7.13
C VAL A 82 -16.25 -17.61 -7.60
N GLY A 83 -15.79 -16.52 -8.21
CA GLY A 83 -16.62 -15.44 -8.76
C GLY A 83 -17.23 -14.49 -7.72
N GLY A 84 -16.69 -14.47 -6.49
CA GLY A 84 -17.02 -13.50 -5.46
C GLY A 84 -16.26 -12.18 -5.63
N THR A 85 -16.45 -11.26 -4.67
CA THR A 85 -15.78 -9.95 -4.65
C THR A 85 -15.41 -9.64 -3.20
N PRO A 86 -14.13 -9.83 -2.81
CA PRO A 86 -13.63 -9.51 -1.47
C PRO A 86 -14.04 -8.13 -0.98
N ARG A 87 -14.53 -8.04 0.26
CA ARG A 87 -14.87 -6.78 0.93
C ARG A 87 -13.99 -6.61 2.17
N LEU A 88 -13.21 -5.54 2.20
CA LEU A 88 -12.33 -5.18 3.32
C LEU A 88 -12.62 -3.77 3.87
N ASP A 89 -13.32 -2.93 3.13
CA ASP A 89 -13.63 -1.56 3.52
C ASP A 89 -15.07 -1.27 4.05
N PRO A 90 -15.95 -2.23 4.35
CA PRO A 90 -17.21 -1.92 5.04
C PRO A 90 -16.99 -1.78 6.55
N ARG A 91 -17.80 -0.93 7.22
CA ARG A 91 -17.78 -0.70 8.68
C ARG A 91 -17.72 -1.98 9.53
N ARG A 92 -18.34 -3.08 9.07
CA ARG A 92 -18.34 -4.37 9.77
C ARG A 92 -16.96 -5.03 9.91
N MET A 93 -15.96 -4.62 9.12
CA MET A 93 -14.58 -5.11 9.25
C MET A 93 -13.88 -4.55 10.49
N LEU A 94 -14.33 -3.38 10.98
CA LEU A 94 -13.76 -2.67 12.13
C LEU A 94 -14.81 -2.32 13.18
N PRO A 95 -15.47 -3.32 13.79
CA PRO A 95 -16.29 -3.06 14.96
C PRO A 95 -15.40 -2.70 16.17
N PRO A 96 -15.90 -1.89 17.11
CA PRO A 96 -15.08 -1.37 18.22
C PRO A 96 -14.52 -2.47 19.12
N HIS A 97 -13.33 -2.25 19.67
CA HIS A 97 -12.72 -3.12 20.67
C HIS A 97 -13.12 -2.71 22.11
N PRO A 98 -13.16 -3.67 23.06
CA PRO A 98 -12.99 -5.10 22.83
C PRO A 98 -14.21 -5.76 22.16
N ARG A 99 -14.02 -6.88 21.48
CA ARG A 99 -15.07 -7.58 20.71
C ARG A 99 -14.86 -9.09 20.67
N PRO A 100 -15.90 -9.92 20.45
CA PRO A 100 -15.69 -11.35 20.19
C PRO A 100 -14.94 -11.58 18.87
N LEU A 101 -14.19 -12.70 18.78
CA LEU A 101 -13.64 -13.20 17.52
C LEU A 101 -14.80 -13.52 16.54
N PRO A 102 -14.84 -12.92 15.33
CA PRO A 102 -15.88 -13.23 14.36
C PRO A 102 -15.71 -14.66 13.83
N HIS A 103 -16.82 -15.38 13.64
CA HIS A 103 -16.84 -16.70 13.00
C HIS A 103 -15.94 -17.78 13.64
N GLY A 104 -15.48 -17.57 14.87
CA GLY A 104 -14.69 -18.52 15.67
C GLY A 104 -15.19 -18.63 17.11
N ASP A 105 -14.29 -18.93 18.06
CA ASP A 105 -14.61 -19.07 19.49
C ASP A 105 -15.26 -17.78 20.05
N ARG A 106 -16.58 -17.79 20.18
CA ARG A 106 -17.36 -16.64 20.67
C ARG A 106 -17.06 -16.27 22.12
N SER A 107 -16.42 -17.16 22.89
CA SER A 107 -15.97 -16.87 24.26
C SER A 107 -14.63 -16.11 24.29
N LEU A 108 -13.95 -15.99 23.14
CA LEU A 108 -12.71 -15.25 23.00
C LEU A 108 -13.00 -13.78 22.67
N GLU A 109 -12.63 -12.90 23.60
CA GLU A 109 -12.68 -11.47 23.41
C GLU A 109 -11.32 -10.95 22.90
N LEU A 110 -11.34 -10.30 21.75
CA LEU A 110 -10.24 -9.57 21.15
C LEU A 110 -10.13 -8.19 21.81
N SER A 111 -9.03 -7.95 22.50
CA SER A 111 -8.64 -6.67 23.08
C SER A 111 -7.39 -6.12 22.41
N LEU A 112 -7.28 -4.79 22.35
CA LEU A 112 -6.06 -4.08 21.97
C LEU A 112 -5.18 -3.91 23.20
N LEU A 113 -4.11 -4.70 23.29
CA LEU A 113 -3.25 -4.80 24.46
C LEU A 113 -1.78 -4.55 24.09
N PRO A 114 -0.97 -3.95 24.99
CA PRO A 114 0.48 -4.05 24.86
C PRO A 114 0.91 -5.51 25.01
N PHE A 115 2.10 -5.83 24.53
CA PHE A 115 2.70 -7.15 24.66
C PHE A 115 2.84 -7.53 26.15
N GLY A 116 2.50 -8.76 26.49
CA GLY A 116 2.57 -9.24 27.86
C GLY A 116 1.79 -10.54 28.03
N ALA A 117 1.64 -10.98 29.28
CA ALA A 117 0.95 -12.23 29.58
C ALA A 117 -0.49 -12.26 29.05
N GLU A 118 -1.25 -11.18 29.20
CA GLU A 118 -2.64 -11.17 28.73
C GLU A 118 -2.75 -11.21 27.19
N ALA A 119 -1.91 -10.43 26.48
CA ALA A 119 -1.86 -10.47 25.02
C ALA A 119 -1.47 -11.87 24.51
N LEU A 120 -0.43 -12.48 25.08
CA LEU A 120 -0.02 -13.83 24.73
C LEU A 120 -1.11 -14.88 25.04
N ASP A 121 -1.94 -14.70 26.07
CA ASP A 121 -3.01 -15.66 26.42
C ASP A 121 -4.13 -15.58 25.40
N MET A 122 -4.43 -14.37 24.92
CA MET A 122 -5.33 -14.16 23.80
C MET A 122 -4.77 -14.78 22.51
N PHE A 123 -3.49 -14.56 22.18
CA PHE A 123 -2.87 -15.11 20.96
C PHE A 123 -2.90 -16.64 20.93
N LEU A 124 -2.54 -17.29 22.05
CA LEU A 124 -2.62 -18.75 22.19
C LEU A 124 -4.05 -19.29 22.05
N ARG A 125 -5.07 -18.49 22.37
CA ARG A 125 -6.47 -18.88 22.18
C ARG A 125 -6.94 -18.67 20.74
N ILE A 126 -6.45 -17.65 20.05
CA ILE A 126 -6.71 -17.42 18.62
C ILE A 126 -6.17 -18.62 17.83
N GLU A 127 -4.90 -18.94 18.01
CA GLU A 127 -4.18 -19.95 17.21
C GLU A 127 -4.36 -21.38 17.71
N ARG A 128 -5.30 -21.63 18.63
CA ARG A 128 -5.44 -22.95 19.25
C ARG A 128 -5.73 -24.02 18.17
N PRO A 129 -4.89 -25.06 18.04
CA PRO A 129 -5.09 -26.10 17.03
C PRO A 129 -6.41 -26.85 17.20
N ALA A 130 -7.01 -27.27 16.08
CA ALA A 130 -8.20 -28.11 16.09
C ALA A 130 -7.93 -29.50 16.71
N PRO A 131 -8.82 -30.03 17.58
CA PRO A 131 -8.71 -31.41 18.03
C PRO A 131 -8.76 -32.40 16.84
N PRO A 132 -7.97 -33.50 16.86
CA PRO A 132 -8.01 -34.48 15.77
C PRO A 132 -9.41 -35.05 15.55
N GLY A 133 -9.95 -34.87 14.34
CA GLY A 133 -11.26 -35.39 13.95
C GLY A 133 -12.45 -34.59 14.49
N ALA A 134 -12.23 -33.37 15.02
CA ALA A 134 -13.33 -32.49 15.36
C ALA A 134 -14.20 -32.24 14.11
N ALA A 135 -15.49 -32.55 14.21
CA ALA A 135 -16.41 -32.27 13.13
C ALA A 135 -16.57 -30.74 13.04
N PRO A 136 -16.68 -30.17 11.82
CA PRO A 136 -17.11 -28.79 11.70
C PRO A 136 -18.49 -28.65 12.36
N GLU A 137 -18.56 -27.87 13.43
CA GLU A 137 -19.80 -27.46 14.07
C GLU A 137 -20.46 -26.33 13.24
N GLY A 138 -21.74 -26.02 13.46
CA GLY A 138 -22.66 -25.27 12.55
C GLY A 138 -22.17 -23.96 11.94
N ASP A 139 -22.85 -22.88 12.30
CA ASP A 139 -22.36 -21.49 12.11
C ASP A 139 -21.50 -21.07 13.34
N GLU A 140 -20.92 -22.08 14.01
CA GLU A 140 -20.26 -21.99 15.31
C GLU A 140 -19.00 -22.85 15.24
N TYR A 141 -17.87 -22.22 14.91
CA TYR A 141 -16.57 -22.89 14.85
C TYR A 141 -15.79 -22.61 16.13
N GLU A 142 -15.16 -23.64 16.71
CA GLU A 142 -14.38 -23.49 17.96
C GLU A 142 -12.91 -23.19 17.71
N THR A 143 -12.42 -23.50 16.49
CA THR A 143 -11.03 -23.23 16.04
C THR A 143 -10.99 -22.81 14.56
N ILE A 144 -9.91 -22.16 14.18
CA ILE A 144 -9.66 -21.70 12.80
C ILE A 144 -9.52 -22.90 11.84
N GLY A 145 -8.87 -23.98 12.25
CA GLY A 145 -8.75 -25.20 11.44
C GLY A 145 -10.09 -25.90 11.15
N GLN A 146 -11.05 -25.89 12.09
CA GLN A 146 -12.40 -26.42 11.81
C GLN A 146 -13.12 -25.58 10.75
N PHE A 147 -12.93 -24.27 10.79
CA PHE A 147 -13.51 -23.33 9.84
C PHE A 147 -12.98 -23.57 8.43
N TYR A 148 -11.66 -23.72 8.26
CA TYR A 148 -11.08 -24.00 6.95
C TYR A 148 -11.35 -25.43 6.43
N ASP A 149 -11.44 -26.43 7.32
CA ASP A 149 -11.87 -27.79 6.93
C ASP A 149 -13.29 -27.79 6.34
N ALA A 150 -14.20 -26.96 6.86
CA ALA A 150 -15.53 -26.79 6.28
C ALA A 150 -15.48 -26.20 4.86
N ILE A 151 -14.63 -25.19 4.63
CA ILE A 151 -14.41 -24.59 3.30
C ILE A 151 -13.83 -25.61 2.32
N GLU A 152 -12.83 -26.39 2.75
CA GLU A 152 -12.25 -27.46 1.95
C GLU A 152 -13.31 -28.49 1.52
N GLN A 153 -14.10 -28.99 2.48
CA GLN A 153 -15.16 -29.96 2.22
C GLN A 153 -16.23 -29.38 1.28
N GLY A 154 -16.58 -28.10 1.45
CA GLY A 154 -17.48 -27.36 0.57
C GLY A 154 -16.98 -27.28 -0.87
N LEU A 155 -15.72 -26.90 -1.06
CA LEU A 155 -15.08 -26.84 -2.38
C LEU A 155 -15.09 -28.21 -3.08
N ARG A 156 -14.66 -29.27 -2.38
CA ARG A 156 -14.67 -30.64 -2.91
C ARG A 156 -16.08 -31.07 -3.32
N HIS A 157 -17.05 -30.87 -2.43
CA HIS A 157 -18.45 -31.21 -2.68
C HIS A 157 -19.04 -30.48 -3.90
N LEU A 158 -18.78 -29.17 -4.00
CA LEU A 158 -19.27 -28.35 -5.11
C LEU A 158 -18.60 -28.74 -6.43
N CYS A 159 -17.30 -29.03 -6.43
CA CYS A 159 -16.58 -29.48 -7.63
C CYS A 159 -17.10 -30.83 -8.11
N ASP A 160 -17.33 -31.80 -7.21
CA ASP A 160 -17.91 -33.10 -7.53
C ASP A 160 -19.32 -32.97 -8.14
N ARG A 161 -20.12 -32.01 -7.65
CA ARG A 161 -21.52 -31.84 -8.05
C ARG A 161 -21.70 -30.98 -9.31
N LEU A 162 -20.90 -29.93 -9.47
CA LEU A 162 -21.08 -28.91 -10.51
C LEU A 162 -20.01 -28.95 -11.60
N GLY A 163 -18.85 -29.54 -11.30
CA GLY A 163 -17.62 -29.45 -12.10
C GLY A 163 -16.81 -28.19 -11.77
N GLU A 164 -15.47 -28.31 -11.83
CA GLU A 164 -14.53 -27.23 -11.47
C GLU A 164 -14.76 -25.95 -12.27
N GLU A 165 -15.02 -26.02 -13.58
CA GLU A 165 -15.24 -24.83 -14.42
C GLU A 165 -16.41 -23.95 -13.95
N LYS A 166 -17.42 -24.55 -13.30
CA LYS A 166 -18.56 -23.80 -12.75
C LYS A 166 -18.29 -23.24 -11.37
N VAL A 167 -17.44 -23.90 -10.58
CA VAL A 167 -17.05 -23.45 -9.25
C VAL A 167 -16.05 -22.31 -9.38
N PHE A 168 -15.01 -22.48 -10.18
CA PHE A 168 -13.94 -21.52 -10.42
C PHE A 168 -14.26 -20.61 -11.61
N SER A 169 -15.37 -19.88 -11.51
CA SER A 169 -15.88 -19.00 -12.57
C SER A 169 -15.35 -17.55 -12.48
N GLY A 170 -14.41 -17.27 -11.57
CA GLY A 170 -13.85 -15.96 -11.32
C GLY A 170 -12.97 -15.42 -12.45
N ASP A 171 -12.77 -14.11 -12.46
CA ASP A 171 -11.84 -13.46 -13.40
C ASP A 171 -10.38 -13.72 -12.97
N PRO A 172 -9.57 -14.45 -13.76
CA PRO A 172 -8.17 -14.72 -13.41
C PRO A 172 -7.32 -13.45 -13.29
N ALA A 173 -7.72 -12.33 -13.91
CA ALA A 173 -7.00 -11.06 -13.80
C ALA A 173 -7.07 -10.43 -12.39
N ARG A 174 -8.00 -10.90 -11.55
CA ARG A 174 -8.14 -10.46 -10.14
C ARG A 174 -7.25 -11.22 -9.17
N GLN A 175 -6.60 -12.30 -9.60
CA GLN A 175 -5.70 -13.08 -8.74
C GLN A 175 -4.42 -12.31 -8.42
N VAL A 176 -4.04 -12.29 -7.14
CA VAL A 176 -2.75 -11.75 -6.68
C VAL A 176 -1.69 -12.86 -6.73
N ASN A 177 -0.50 -12.57 -7.28
CA ASN A 177 0.57 -13.56 -7.45
C ASN A 177 1.86 -13.25 -6.68
N ALA A 178 2.66 -14.30 -6.43
CA ALA A 178 3.89 -14.31 -5.63
C ALA A 178 4.99 -13.33 -6.06
N ALA A 179 4.93 -12.75 -7.27
CA ALA A 179 5.93 -11.78 -7.71
C ALA A 179 6.01 -10.52 -6.81
N ARG A 180 5.05 -10.35 -5.87
CA ARG A 180 4.79 -9.14 -5.09
C ARG A 180 5.04 -9.27 -3.57
N PHE A 181 5.28 -10.47 -3.03
CA PHE A 181 5.58 -10.73 -1.60
C PHE A 181 6.91 -11.49 -1.43
N ARG A 182 8.02 -10.97 -1.95
CA ARG A 182 9.32 -11.70 -1.98
C ARG A 182 10.01 -11.88 -0.60
N HIS A 183 9.36 -11.51 0.50
CA HIS A 183 9.98 -11.45 1.83
C HIS A 183 9.09 -11.98 2.97
N THR A 184 7.99 -12.66 2.66
CA THR A 184 7.17 -13.37 3.67
C THR A 184 7.48 -14.86 3.60
N ALA A 185 7.57 -15.54 4.75
CA ALA A 185 7.47 -17.01 4.79
C ALA A 185 6.10 -17.38 4.22
N GLY A 186 6.10 -18.27 3.24
CA GLY A 186 4.89 -18.77 2.60
C GLY A 186 4.72 -18.47 1.11
N LYS A 187 3.91 -19.30 0.47
CA LYS A 187 3.67 -19.33 -0.98
C LYS A 187 2.34 -18.67 -1.32
N LEU A 188 2.40 -17.47 -1.90
CA LEU A 188 1.20 -16.88 -2.49
C LEU A 188 0.83 -17.59 -3.80
N VAL A 189 -0.25 -18.36 -3.76
CA VAL A 189 -0.77 -19.11 -4.92
C VAL A 189 -1.93 -18.36 -5.58
N ALA A 190 -1.89 -18.26 -6.91
CA ALA A 190 -3.06 -17.86 -7.68
C ALA A 190 -4.01 -19.05 -7.79
N VAL A 191 -5.27 -18.86 -7.41
CA VAL A 191 -6.28 -19.92 -7.39
C VAL A 191 -7.06 -19.90 -8.70
N THR A 192 -6.99 -21.00 -9.44
CA THR A 192 -7.65 -21.17 -10.75
C THR A 192 -8.45 -22.47 -10.87
N ASP A 193 -8.24 -23.41 -9.95
CA ASP A 193 -8.82 -24.75 -9.96
C ASP A 193 -8.86 -25.34 -8.53
N LEU A 194 -9.41 -26.56 -8.38
CA LEU A 194 -9.53 -27.18 -7.07
C LEU A 194 -8.15 -27.48 -6.45
N ALA A 195 -7.17 -27.88 -7.26
CA ALA A 195 -5.84 -28.22 -6.75
C ALA A 195 -5.14 -26.99 -6.15
N SER A 196 -5.16 -25.85 -6.86
CA SER A 196 -4.62 -24.58 -6.38
C SER A 196 -5.40 -24.00 -5.19
N ALA A 197 -6.72 -24.23 -5.12
CA ALA A 197 -7.54 -23.83 -3.98
C ALA A 197 -7.17 -24.62 -2.72
N LEU A 198 -6.99 -25.94 -2.84
CA LEU A 198 -6.57 -26.80 -1.74
C LEU A 198 -5.16 -26.44 -1.26
N ALA A 199 -4.24 -26.15 -2.17
CA ALA A 199 -2.89 -25.69 -1.81
C ALA A 199 -2.93 -24.35 -1.04
N ALA A 200 -3.83 -23.43 -1.40
CA ALA A 200 -4.00 -22.17 -0.67
C ALA A 200 -4.56 -22.38 0.74
N LEU A 201 -5.49 -23.33 0.91
CA LEU A 201 -6.05 -23.67 2.23
C LEU A 201 -5.04 -24.41 3.12
N GLU A 202 -4.28 -25.34 2.54
CA GLU A 202 -3.19 -26.05 3.22
C GLU A 202 -2.18 -25.05 3.78
N GLU A 203 -1.73 -24.09 2.96
CA GLU A 203 -0.81 -23.03 3.39
C GLU A 203 -1.34 -22.24 4.61
N ILE A 204 -2.61 -21.82 4.60
CA ILE A 204 -3.21 -21.07 5.72
C ILE A 204 -3.24 -21.91 7.01
N VAL A 205 -3.67 -23.17 6.89
CA VAL A 205 -3.84 -24.04 8.06
C VAL A 205 -2.49 -24.49 8.63
N GLU A 206 -1.52 -24.80 7.77
CA GLU A 206 -0.19 -25.24 8.19
C GLU A 206 0.58 -24.13 8.93
N GLN A 207 0.50 -22.89 8.47
CA GLN A 207 1.14 -21.76 9.15
C GLN A 207 0.48 -21.45 10.51
N GLY A 208 -0.85 -21.50 10.60
CA GLY A 208 -1.57 -21.27 11.86
C GLY A 208 -1.35 -22.38 12.91
N GLU A 209 -1.68 -23.62 12.54
CA GLU A 209 -1.78 -24.76 13.47
C GLU A 209 -0.59 -25.74 13.43
N GLY A 210 0.29 -25.64 12.43
CA GLY A 210 1.33 -26.64 12.12
C GLY A 210 0.86 -27.73 11.15
N THR A 211 1.81 -28.47 10.56
CA THR A 211 1.56 -29.56 9.61
C THR A 211 0.75 -30.71 10.23
N SER A 212 -0.21 -31.23 9.46
CA SER A 212 -0.94 -32.51 9.66
C SER A 212 -1.06 -33.01 11.13
N ARG A 213 -2.04 -32.51 11.89
CA ARG A 213 -2.58 -33.07 13.17
C ARG A 213 -1.58 -33.88 14.01
N GLY A 214 -0.48 -33.28 14.44
CA GLY A 214 0.44 -33.92 15.40
C GLY A 214 1.87 -33.36 15.45
N GLU A 215 2.28 -32.57 14.47
CA GLU A 215 3.60 -31.94 14.44
C GLU A 215 3.52 -30.45 14.79
N VAL A 216 4.59 -29.90 15.37
CA VAL A 216 4.67 -28.48 15.71
C VAL A 216 5.14 -27.61 14.54
N TRP A 217 5.69 -28.24 13.51
CA TRP A 217 6.37 -27.58 12.39
C TRP A 217 5.37 -27.20 11.30
N ASP A 218 5.50 -26.03 10.69
CA ASP A 218 4.64 -25.57 9.59
C ASP A 218 5.20 -25.91 8.19
N GLY A 219 6.44 -26.42 8.12
CA GLY A 219 7.08 -26.80 6.85
C GLY A 219 7.86 -25.68 6.17
N ASP A 220 7.82 -24.47 6.71
CA ASP A 220 8.55 -23.30 6.22
C ASP A 220 9.89 -23.08 6.96
N GLN A 221 10.68 -22.15 6.41
CA GLN A 221 11.92 -21.67 7.03
C GLN A 221 11.69 -20.31 7.66
N ASP A 222 12.25 -20.13 8.85
CA ASP A 222 12.20 -18.87 9.58
C ASP A 222 12.78 -17.72 8.74
N VAL A 223 11.97 -16.68 8.54
CA VAL A 223 12.31 -15.51 7.71
C VAL A 223 13.53 -14.76 8.23
N PHE A 224 13.70 -14.69 9.55
CA PHE A 224 14.80 -13.99 10.22
C PHE A 224 16.01 -14.89 10.43
N HIS A 225 15.78 -16.21 10.48
CA HIS A 225 16.81 -17.23 10.66
C HIS A 225 16.65 -18.41 9.69
N PRO A 226 17.04 -18.28 8.41
CA PRO A 226 16.78 -19.28 7.37
C PRO A 226 17.34 -20.69 7.63
N ASP A 227 18.31 -20.80 8.54
CA ASP A 227 18.86 -22.10 8.98
C ASP A 227 17.93 -22.87 9.94
N ARG A 228 16.81 -22.26 10.35
CA ARG A 228 15.84 -22.81 11.30
C ARG A 228 14.55 -23.20 10.58
N ALA A 229 14.00 -24.34 10.97
CA ALA A 229 12.63 -24.70 10.61
C ALA A 229 11.66 -23.90 11.48
N GLU A 230 10.53 -23.52 10.91
CA GLU A 230 9.52 -22.71 11.60
C GLU A 230 8.41 -23.60 12.17
N VAL A 231 7.84 -23.17 13.30
CA VAL A 231 6.72 -23.85 13.97
C VAL A 231 5.45 -23.07 13.73
N GLY A 232 4.28 -23.71 13.75
CA GLY A 232 3.00 -23.01 13.59
C GLY A 232 2.79 -21.90 14.62
N HIS A 233 1.94 -20.92 14.33
CA HIS A 233 1.75 -19.70 15.13
C HIS A 233 1.51 -19.97 16.61
N TYR A 234 0.65 -20.93 16.93
CA TYR A 234 0.39 -21.36 18.31
C TYR A 234 1.68 -21.68 19.07
N TYR A 235 2.55 -22.46 18.42
CA TYR A 235 3.79 -22.91 19.01
C TYR A 235 4.79 -21.76 19.13
N ARG A 236 4.85 -20.82 18.16
CA ARG A 236 5.69 -19.61 18.29
C ARG A 236 5.28 -18.75 19.49
N PHE A 237 3.99 -18.54 19.71
CA PHE A 237 3.51 -17.84 20.91
C PHE A 237 3.76 -18.63 22.20
N GLN A 238 3.72 -19.96 22.13
CA GLN A 238 4.08 -20.82 23.25
C GLN A 238 5.58 -20.72 23.59
N GLU A 239 6.46 -20.57 22.59
CA GLU A 239 7.89 -20.32 22.81
C GLU A 239 8.12 -19.04 23.61
N LEU A 240 7.41 -17.95 23.27
CA LEU A 240 7.48 -16.69 24.01
C LEU A 240 6.92 -16.80 25.42
N ARG A 241 5.82 -17.56 25.61
CA ARG A 241 5.21 -17.79 26.92
C ARG A 241 6.13 -18.58 27.86
N ILE A 242 6.76 -19.62 27.34
CA ILE A 242 7.62 -20.54 28.11
C ILE A 242 9.04 -19.97 28.24
N GLY A 243 9.45 -19.09 27.33
CA GLY A 243 10.82 -18.57 27.24
C GLY A 243 11.79 -19.60 26.67
N ARG A 244 11.35 -20.43 25.71
CA ARG A 244 12.17 -21.49 25.11
C ARG A 244 11.67 -21.90 23.73
N ARG A 245 12.59 -22.17 22.80
CA ARG A 245 12.31 -22.63 21.44
C ARG A 245 12.03 -24.12 21.34
N TYR A 246 11.23 -24.49 20.35
CA TYR A 246 11.12 -25.86 19.86
C TYR A 246 12.39 -26.29 19.13
N GLN A 247 12.73 -27.57 19.22
CA GLN A 247 13.79 -28.20 18.44
C GLN A 247 13.33 -29.53 17.88
N ARG A 248 14.01 -30.03 16.84
CA ARG A 248 13.65 -31.31 16.20
C ARG A 248 13.52 -32.44 17.24
N GLY A 249 12.37 -33.12 17.20
CA GLY A 249 12.01 -34.18 18.15
C GLY A 249 11.05 -33.73 19.25
N ASP A 250 10.86 -32.42 19.43
CA ASP A 250 9.77 -31.90 20.26
C ASP A 250 8.41 -32.16 19.62
N THR A 251 7.40 -32.29 20.47
CA THR A 251 6.00 -32.57 20.13
C THR A 251 5.10 -31.58 20.86
N PRO A 252 3.82 -31.46 20.47
CA PRO A 252 2.88 -30.63 21.21
C PRO A 252 2.77 -31.01 22.69
N GLN A 253 2.97 -32.30 23.03
CA GLN A 253 2.88 -32.80 24.42
C GLN A 253 4.18 -32.62 25.21
N SER A 254 5.35 -32.71 24.57
CA SER A 254 6.63 -32.50 25.26
C SER A 254 6.88 -31.01 25.56
N GLY A 255 6.36 -30.12 24.72
CA GLY A 255 6.70 -28.71 24.75
C GLY A 255 8.13 -28.43 24.23
N PRO A 256 8.56 -27.16 24.25
CA PRO A 256 9.85 -26.74 23.71
C PRO A 256 11.01 -27.12 24.62
N THR A 257 12.06 -27.75 24.07
CA THR A 257 13.27 -28.15 24.83
C THR A 257 14.56 -27.48 24.33
N GLY A 258 14.47 -26.64 23.29
CA GLY A 258 15.57 -25.96 22.64
C GLY A 258 16.15 -24.75 23.40
N GLU A 259 16.63 -23.76 22.63
CA GLU A 259 17.30 -22.56 23.13
C GLU A 259 16.37 -21.69 23.99
N ALA A 260 16.90 -21.04 25.02
CA ALA A 260 16.12 -20.13 25.86
C ALA A 260 15.81 -18.82 25.12
N ILE A 261 14.57 -18.34 25.26
CA ILE A 261 14.13 -17.02 24.77
C ILE A 261 14.00 -16.10 25.99
N SER A 262 14.60 -14.91 25.90
CA SER A 262 14.46 -13.88 26.91
C SER A 262 13.50 -12.80 26.44
N VAL A 263 12.51 -12.49 27.27
CA VAL A 263 11.59 -11.37 27.07
C VAL A 263 11.69 -10.43 28.26
N ASP A 264 12.07 -9.19 27.98
CA ASP A 264 12.14 -8.09 28.92
C ASP A 264 10.81 -7.33 28.98
N LEU A 265 9.91 -7.83 29.84
CA LEU A 265 8.60 -7.22 30.07
C LEU A 265 8.68 -5.80 30.64
N ALA A 266 9.77 -5.46 31.35
CA ALA A 266 9.99 -4.10 31.85
C ALA A 266 10.40 -3.11 30.73
N GLY A 267 10.65 -3.62 29.52
CA GLY A 267 10.89 -2.82 28.33
C GLY A 267 9.72 -2.67 27.39
N VAL A 268 8.59 -3.30 27.70
CA VAL A 268 7.37 -3.07 26.95
C VAL A 268 6.82 -1.68 27.29
N ARG A 269 6.44 -0.93 26.26
CA ARG A 269 5.80 0.38 26.44
C ARG A 269 4.41 0.18 27.06
N PRO A 270 4.04 0.95 28.09
CA PRO A 270 2.79 0.76 28.83
C PRO A 270 1.59 1.35 28.07
N MET A 271 1.32 0.85 26.86
CA MET A 271 0.22 1.31 26.02
C MET A 271 -1.12 1.13 26.77
N ARG A 272 -1.97 2.16 26.72
CA ARG A 272 -3.34 2.11 27.24
C ARG A 272 -4.09 0.93 26.62
N ARG A 273 -4.82 0.20 27.45
CA ARG A 273 -5.70 -0.90 27.03
C ARG A 273 -6.89 -0.36 26.24
N ASN A 274 -7.25 -1.03 25.14
CA ASN A 274 -8.44 -0.75 24.35
C ASN A 274 -8.65 0.75 24.10
N PRO A 275 -7.61 1.47 23.62
CA PRO A 275 -7.68 2.92 23.51
C PRO A 275 -8.77 3.31 22.51
N ARG A 276 -9.50 4.37 22.82
CA ARG A 276 -10.55 4.94 21.98
C ARG A 276 -10.24 6.40 21.72
N LEU A 277 -10.70 6.87 20.58
CA LEU A 277 -10.67 8.29 20.27
C LEU A 277 -11.34 9.10 21.38
N ALA A 278 -12.48 8.62 21.89
CA ALA A 278 -13.27 9.30 22.93
C ALA A 278 -12.54 9.46 24.28
N ASP A 279 -11.43 8.75 24.49
CA ASP A 279 -10.62 8.87 25.71
C ASP A 279 -9.84 10.19 25.76
N HIS A 280 -9.68 10.86 24.61
CA HIS A 280 -8.90 12.09 24.48
C HIS A 280 -9.75 13.23 23.91
N ALA A 281 -9.56 14.44 24.46
CA ALA A 281 -10.29 15.62 24.01
C ALA A 281 -10.03 15.94 22.52
N PRO A 282 -11.06 16.38 21.76
CA PRO A 282 -10.88 16.86 20.39
C PRO A 282 -9.77 17.93 20.28
N GLY A 283 -8.90 17.80 19.29
CA GLY A 283 -7.77 18.71 19.08
C GLY A 283 -6.56 18.49 20.00
N SER A 284 -6.62 17.52 20.93
CA SER A 284 -5.42 17.10 21.65
C SER A 284 -4.42 16.43 20.70
N ALA A 285 -3.14 16.45 21.05
CA ALA A 285 -2.09 15.84 20.23
C ALA A 285 -2.31 14.33 20.05
N ILE A 286 -2.72 13.62 21.11
CA ILE A 286 -3.01 12.17 21.05
C ILE A 286 -4.20 11.90 20.13
N ARG A 287 -5.33 12.57 20.34
CA ARG A 287 -6.52 12.43 19.50
C ARG A 287 -6.21 12.67 18.02
N THR A 288 -5.45 13.72 17.72
CA THR A 288 -5.05 14.07 16.35
C THR A 288 -4.21 12.95 15.70
N ALA A 289 -3.26 12.38 16.46
CA ALA A 289 -2.43 11.28 16.00
C ALA A 289 -3.23 9.97 15.80
N GLN A 290 -4.22 9.70 16.67
CA GLN A 290 -5.11 8.55 16.54
C GLN A 290 -6.06 8.69 15.35
N GLU A 291 -6.60 9.89 15.10
CA GLU A 291 -7.41 10.18 13.92
C GLU A 291 -6.60 9.96 12.64
N GLU A 292 -5.37 10.47 12.58
CA GLU A 292 -4.46 10.23 11.45
C GLU A 292 -4.17 8.72 11.24
N PHE A 293 -3.95 7.99 12.33
CA PHE A 293 -3.76 6.54 12.29
C PHE A 293 -4.99 5.83 11.72
N ASN A 294 -6.19 6.14 12.21
CA ASN A 294 -7.45 5.52 11.77
C ASN A 294 -7.75 5.82 10.30
N HIS A 295 -7.47 7.05 9.83
CA HIS A 295 -7.52 7.38 8.41
C HIS A 295 -6.59 6.49 7.60
N THR A 296 -5.32 6.41 8.00
CA THR A 296 -4.30 5.63 7.29
C THR A 296 -4.64 4.13 7.28
N TYR A 297 -5.25 3.62 8.34
CA TYR A 297 -5.69 2.23 8.40
C TYR A 297 -6.86 1.95 7.45
N CYS A 298 -7.90 2.79 7.45
CA CYS A 298 -9.02 2.65 6.50
C CYS A 298 -8.55 2.82 5.05
N ASP A 299 -7.57 3.69 4.81
CA ASP A 299 -6.92 3.88 3.51
C ASP A 299 -6.24 2.58 3.04
N ILE A 300 -5.58 1.83 3.93
CA ILE A 300 -5.03 0.50 3.63
C ILE A 300 -6.13 -0.49 3.28
N LEU A 301 -7.21 -0.56 4.06
CA LEU A 301 -8.34 -1.46 3.78
C LEU A 301 -8.97 -1.18 2.42
N HIS A 302 -9.14 0.10 2.09
CA HIS A 302 -9.62 0.51 0.77
C HIS A 302 -8.67 0.06 -0.34
N LEU A 303 -7.36 0.33 -0.21
CA LEU A 303 -6.37 -0.07 -1.21
C LEU A 303 -6.29 -1.58 -1.38
N LEU A 304 -6.42 -2.36 -0.30
CA LEU A 304 -6.47 -3.83 -0.36
C LEU A 304 -7.75 -4.32 -1.05
N GLU A 305 -8.91 -3.74 -0.72
CA GLU A 305 -10.18 -4.06 -1.40
C GLU A 305 -10.06 -3.79 -2.92
N GLN A 306 -9.50 -2.66 -3.33
CA GLN A 306 -9.29 -2.38 -4.76
C GLN A 306 -8.24 -3.30 -5.40
N ALA A 307 -7.18 -3.63 -4.66
CA ALA A 307 -6.14 -4.54 -5.13
C ALA A 307 -6.71 -5.94 -5.42
N PHE A 308 -7.58 -6.44 -4.55
CA PHE A 308 -8.23 -7.74 -4.72
C PHE A 308 -9.37 -7.71 -5.75
N ASN A 309 -9.88 -6.54 -6.13
CA ASN A 309 -11.02 -6.41 -7.04
C ASN A 309 -10.67 -5.85 -8.44
N GLY A 310 -9.44 -6.09 -8.92
CA GLY A 310 -9.07 -5.80 -10.31
C GLY A 310 -8.01 -4.71 -10.49
N SER A 311 -7.46 -4.16 -9.40
CA SER A 311 -6.32 -3.23 -9.47
C SER A 311 -5.10 -3.75 -8.70
N PRO A 312 -4.60 -4.97 -9.00
CA PRO A 312 -3.68 -5.67 -8.10
C PRO A 312 -2.33 -4.95 -7.93
N LYS A 313 -1.97 -4.00 -8.81
CA LYS A 313 -0.77 -3.16 -8.65
C LYS A 313 -0.86 -2.26 -7.42
N LEU A 314 -2.07 -1.91 -6.96
CA LEU A 314 -2.30 -1.13 -5.75
C LEU A 314 -1.84 -1.85 -4.48
N LEU A 315 -1.66 -3.17 -4.51
CA LEU A 315 -1.13 -3.91 -3.37
C LEU A 315 0.24 -3.40 -2.92
N ARG A 316 1.11 -3.01 -3.86
CA ARG A 316 2.42 -2.40 -3.53
C ARG A 316 2.26 -1.05 -2.85
N VAL A 317 1.20 -0.31 -3.18
CA VAL A 317 0.87 0.95 -2.54
C VAL A 317 0.34 0.69 -1.13
N ALA A 318 -0.57 -0.27 -0.96
CA ALA A 318 -1.07 -0.68 0.36
C ALA A 318 0.09 -1.09 1.29
N VAL A 319 1.00 -1.95 0.81
CA VAL A 319 2.20 -2.36 1.56
C VAL A 319 3.10 -1.15 1.88
N ALA A 320 3.28 -0.21 0.95
CA ALA A 320 4.02 1.02 1.22
C ALA A 320 3.33 1.88 2.31
N THR A 321 2.00 1.97 2.29
CA THR A 321 1.20 2.68 3.30
C THR A 321 1.28 2.01 4.68
N MET A 322 1.45 0.68 4.75
CA MET A 322 1.68 -0.02 6.02
C MET A 322 2.95 0.44 6.74
N PHE A 323 4.00 0.87 6.02
CA PHE A 323 5.19 1.48 6.67
C PHE A 323 4.86 2.83 7.33
N GLN A 324 3.99 3.63 6.72
CA GLN A 324 3.51 4.87 7.33
C GLN A 324 2.65 4.57 8.57
N LEU A 325 1.75 3.59 8.47
CA LEU A 325 0.93 3.11 9.59
C LEU A 325 1.80 2.67 10.77
N LYS A 326 2.87 1.89 10.49
CA LYS A 326 3.88 1.49 11.48
C LYS A 326 4.50 2.69 12.18
N ALA A 327 4.94 3.70 11.42
CA ALA A 327 5.54 4.90 12.01
C ALA A 327 4.55 5.67 12.90
N GLN A 328 3.29 5.79 12.49
CA GLN A 328 2.22 6.42 13.28
C GLN A 328 1.93 5.65 14.57
N ALA A 329 1.82 4.32 14.50
CA ALA A 329 1.60 3.48 15.68
C ALA A 329 2.78 3.58 16.66
N GLN A 330 4.01 3.53 16.16
CA GLN A 330 5.23 3.69 16.96
C GLN A 330 5.32 5.07 17.61
N ALA A 331 4.82 6.12 16.95
CA ALA A 331 4.71 7.44 17.54
C ALA A 331 3.68 7.45 18.67
N LEU A 332 2.47 6.90 18.45
CA LEU A 332 1.39 6.83 19.44
C LEU A 332 1.84 6.16 20.74
N VAL A 333 2.44 4.97 20.66
CA VAL A 333 2.92 4.22 21.84
C VAL A 333 4.06 4.89 22.61
N ARG A 334 4.63 5.98 22.09
CA ARG A 334 5.63 6.82 22.77
C ARG A 334 5.03 8.10 23.35
N MET A 335 3.80 8.45 23.00
CA MET A 335 3.13 9.64 23.53
C MET A 335 2.66 9.35 24.97
N PRO A 336 3.12 10.10 25.98
CA PRO A 336 2.64 9.94 27.34
C PRO A 336 1.16 10.24 27.43
N ASP A 337 0.44 9.38 28.14
CA ASP A 337 -0.98 9.49 28.43
C ASP A 337 -1.20 9.55 29.95
N GLU A 338 -2.45 9.57 30.39
CA GLU A 338 -2.80 9.59 31.81
C GLU A 338 -2.34 8.30 32.54
N ASP A 339 -2.23 8.39 33.87
CA ASP A 339 -1.91 7.27 34.77
C ASP A 339 -0.59 6.53 34.46
N GLY A 340 0.37 7.21 33.82
CA GLY A 340 1.67 6.62 33.47
C GLY A 340 1.61 5.64 32.29
N THR A 341 0.49 5.62 31.56
CA THR A 341 0.35 4.88 30.31
C THR A 341 0.86 5.68 29.12
N THR A 342 0.91 5.05 27.94
CA THR A 342 1.11 5.73 26.67
C THR A 342 -0.12 5.56 25.77
N ALA A 343 -0.31 6.48 24.83
CA ALA A 343 -1.39 6.37 23.86
C ALA A 343 -1.23 5.11 22.99
N GLY A 344 -2.29 4.71 22.30
CA GLY A 344 -2.26 3.54 21.42
C GLY A 344 -3.13 3.71 20.17
N PRO A 345 -2.88 2.88 19.14
CA PRO A 345 -3.75 2.75 17.98
C PRO A 345 -5.17 2.34 18.36
N THR A 346 -6.19 3.01 17.80
CA THR A 346 -7.60 2.77 18.18
C THR A 346 -8.36 1.89 17.18
N PHE A 347 -7.92 1.85 15.92
CA PHE A 347 -8.55 1.12 14.82
C PHE A 347 -10.06 1.43 14.66
N GLU A 348 -10.48 2.66 14.94
CA GLU A 348 -11.88 3.05 14.74
C GLU A 348 -12.14 3.32 13.25
N TYR A 349 -13.26 2.80 12.75
CA TYR A 349 -13.66 2.98 11.36
C TYR A 349 -13.97 4.45 11.05
N VAL A 350 -13.32 4.98 10.02
CA VAL A 350 -13.64 6.28 9.44
C VAL A 350 -14.64 6.09 8.31
N GLU A 351 -15.76 6.80 8.34
CA GLU A 351 -16.75 6.75 7.25
C GLU A 351 -16.18 7.28 5.92
N PRO A 352 -16.50 6.69 4.76
CA PRO A 352 -15.97 7.12 3.46
C PRO A 352 -16.12 8.61 3.16
N GLU A 353 -17.19 9.25 3.63
CA GLU A 353 -17.44 10.69 3.45
C GLU A 353 -16.53 11.56 4.32
N LEU A 354 -16.05 11.02 5.44
CA LEU A 354 -15.10 11.67 6.34
C LEU A 354 -13.66 11.38 5.95
N ARG A 355 -13.43 10.37 5.10
CA ARG A 355 -12.10 10.07 4.58
C ARG A 355 -11.66 11.12 3.60
N ARG A 356 -10.34 11.26 3.53
CA ARG A 356 -9.66 12.23 2.68
C ARG A 356 -9.86 11.96 1.17
N TRP A 357 -10.52 10.86 0.80
CA TRP A 357 -10.63 10.38 -0.58
C TRP A 357 -12.04 10.34 -1.16
N GLY A 358 -13.09 10.63 -0.37
CA GLY A 358 -14.50 10.78 -0.77
C GLY A 358 -15.03 9.76 -1.80
N ALA A 359 -15.93 8.88 -1.36
CA ALA A 359 -16.53 7.86 -2.24
C ALA A 359 -17.31 8.47 -3.43
N GLY A 360 -17.02 7.96 -4.63
CA GLY A 360 -17.74 8.26 -5.87
C GLY A 360 -17.05 7.64 -7.08
N ASP A 361 -17.82 7.28 -8.11
CA ASP A 361 -17.35 6.72 -9.39
C ASP A 361 -16.78 7.79 -10.35
N GLU A 362 -16.45 8.98 -9.83
CA GLU A 362 -15.96 10.09 -10.64
C GLU A 362 -14.44 10.04 -10.86
N GLN A 363 -14.06 10.35 -12.09
CA GLN A 363 -12.67 10.57 -12.51
C GLN A 363 -12.01 11.65 -11.66
N ARG A 364 -11.02 11.27 -10.84
CA ARG A 364 -10.30 12.17 -9.93
C ARG A 364 -8.90 11.66 -9.63
N ILE A 365 -8.08 12.53 -9.04
CA ILE A 365 -6.74 12.20 -8.54
C ILE A 365 -6.68 12.53 -7.05
N VAL A 366 -6.13 11.62 -6.26
CA VAL A 366 -5.90 11.79 -4.83
C VAL A 366 -4.41 11.75 -4.54
N VAL A 367 -3.93 12.70 -3.74
CA VAL A 367 -2.55 12.70 -3.25
C VAL A 367 -2.46 11.85 -1.98
N LEU A 368 -1.72 10.74 -2.03
CA LEU A 368 -1.41 9.99 -0.80
C LEU A 368 -0.31 10.75 -0.03
N ARG A 369 -0.52 11.00 1.27
CA ARG A 369 0.49 11.64 2.15
C ARG A 369 1.82 10.90 2.02
N ASN A 370 2.92 11.61 1.72
CA ASN A 370 4.25 11.03 1.48
C ASN A 370 4.30 9.86 0.46
N GLY A 371 3.25 9.70 -0.35
CA GLY A 371 3.08 8.61 -1.28
C GLY A 371 2.78 9.08 -2.71
N PRO A 372 2.25 8.20 -3.56
CA PRO A 372 1.93 8.49 -4.97
C PRO A 372 0.68 9.35 -5.14
N TYR A 373 0.38 9.65 -6.41
CA TYR A 373 -0.95 10.06 -6.84
C TYR A 373 -1.77 8.81 -7.16
N ILE A 374 -2.97 8.68 -6.60
CA ILE A 374 -3.93 7.63 -6.96
C ILE A 374 -4.93 8.23 -7.94
N VAL A 375 -5.05 7.64 -9.12
CA VAL A 375 -5.98 8.07 -10.16
C VAL A 375 -7.16 7.10 -10.18
N PHE A 376 -8.38 7.63 -10.12
CA PHE A 376 -9.62 6.86 -10.08
C PHE A 376 -10.47 7.07 -11.35
N GLY A 377 -11.34 6.12 -11.65
CA GLY A 377 -12.39 6.25 -12.68
C GLY A 377 -11.89 6.08 -14.12
N GLY A 378 -10.80 5.33 -14.32
CA GLY A 378 -10.29 5.02 -15.65
C GLY A 378 -9.86 6.25 -16.46
N VAL A 379 -9.27 7.26 -15.81
CA VAL A 379 -8.73 8.43 -16.52
C VAL A 379 -7.64 7.98 -17.50
N PRO A 380 -7.71 8.31 -18.80
CA PRO A 380 -6.70 7.87 -19.75
C PRO A 380 -5.30 8.41 -19.42
N LEU A 381 -4.30 7.52 -19.44
CA LEU A 381 -2.88 7.86 -19.28
C LEU A 381 -2.16 7.78 -20.63
N ARG A 382 -1.31 8.76 -20.95
CA ARG A 382 -0.52 8.79 -22.20
C ARG A 382 0.80 9.53 -22.03
N ARG A 383 1.73 9.38 -22.98
CA ARG A 383 2.93 10.23 -23.04
C ARG A 383 2.73 11.42 -23.98
N LYS A 384 3.33 12.56 -23.64
CA LYS A 384 3.42 13.72 -24.53
C LYS A 384 4.85 14.25 -24.58
N THR A 385 5.40 14.32 -25.78
CA THR A 385 6.78 14.79 -26.02
C THR A 385 6.75 16.18 -26.64
N LYS A 386 7.58 17.09 -26.14
CA LYS A 386 7.70 18.44 -26.68
C LYS A 386 8.45 18.41 -28.02
N ILE A 387 7.86 19.02 -29.04
CA ILE A 387 8.49 19.22 -30.33
C ILE A 387 9.14 20.60 -30.36
N VAL A 388 10.41 20.64 -30.75
CA VAL A 388 11.21 21.86 -30.87
C VAL A 388 11.70 22.07 -32.30
N SER A 389 11.98 23.32 -32.68
CA SER A 389 12.65 23.65 -33.95
C SER A 389 14.14 23.32 -33.90
N ALA A 390 14.83 23.47 -35.05
CA ALA A 390 16.29 23.32 -35.11
C ALA A 390 17.03 24.31 -34.19
N GLU A 391 16.45 25.47 -33.95
CA GLU A 391 16.94 26.50 -33.01
C GLU A 391 16.42 26.31 -31.58
N ASN A 392 15.91 25.12 -31.26
CA ASN A 392 15.40 24.70 -29.94
C ASN A 392 14.17 25.49 -29.43
N ASN A 393 13.38 26.08 -30.35
CA ASN A 393 12.16 26.77 -29.98
C ASN A 393 11.01 25.79 -29.82
N ALA A 394 10.26 25.88 -28.71
CA ALA A 394 9.09 25.05 -28.47
C ALA A 394 7.98 25.33 -29.51
N LEU A 395 7.50 24.28 -30.18
CA LEU A 395 6.49 24.35 -31.24
C LEU A 395 5.14 23.79 -30.80
N THR A 396 5.10 22.53 -30.35
CA THR A 396 3.86 21.87 -29.90
C THR A 396 4.13 20.65 -29.02
N TRP A 397 3.08 20.03 -28.50
CA TRP A 397 3.13 18.73 -27.83
C TRP A 397 2.68 17.61 -28.77
N LYS A 398 3.55 16.64 -29.02
CA LYS A 398 3.19 15.41 -29.72
C LYS A 398 2.58 14.42 -28.74
N THR A 399 1.34 13.99 -29.00
CA THR A 399 0.69 12.93 -28.23
C THR A 399 1.19 11.57 -28.70
N GLY A 400 1.70 10.77 -27.77
CA GLY A 400 2.04 9.37 -28.01
C GLY A 400 0.87 8.43 -27.75
N GLU A 401 1.12 7.13 -27.88
CA GLU A 401 0.12 6.10 -27.61
C GLU A 401 -0.33 6.11 -26.14
N PRO A 402 -1.58 5.69 -25.86
CA PRO A 402 -2.05 5.43 -24.51
C PRO A 402 -1.16 4.41 -23.79
N LEU A 403 -1.01 4.60 -22.48
CA LEU A 403 -0.40 3.63 -21.57
C LEU A 403 -1.50 2.75 -21.01
N GLU A 404 -1.27 1.43 -20.95
CA GLU A 404 -2.21 0.51 -20.32
C GLU A 404 -2.33 0.78 -18.82
N THR A 405 -3.57 0.89 -18.34
CA THR A 405 -3.90 1.17 -16.93
C THR A 405 -5.07 0.32 -16.47
N GLU A 406 -5.08 0.03 -15.17
CA GLU A 406 -6.26 -0.46 -14.44
C GLU A 406 -7.24 0.72 -14.23
N ASP A 407 -8.49 0.46 -13.82
CA ASP A 407 -9.47 1.53 -13.54
C ASP A 407 -9.01 2.48 -12.43
N ILE A 408 -8.22 1.94 -11.50
CA ILE A 408 -7.53 2.70 -10.46
C ILE A 408 -6.04 2.39 -10.55
N TYR A 409 -5.20 3.41 -10.65
CA TYR A 409 -3.76 3.23 -10.78
C TYR A 409 -2.97 4.30 -10.04
N ALA A 410 -1.74 3.96 -9.65
CA ALA A 410 -0.87 4.85 -8.88
C ALA A 410 0.28 5.41 -9.72
N LEU A 411 0.47 6.73 -9.70
CA LEU A 411 1.56 7.44 -10.38
C LEU A 411 2.63 7.89 -9.38
N CYS A 412 3.90 7.71 -9.75
CA CYS A 412 5.05 8.08 -8.93
C CYS A 412 5.09 9.59 -8.70
N ARG A 413 5.18 9.98 -7.42
CA ARG A 413 5.38 11.36 -7.00
C ARG A 413 6.82 11.64 -6.52
N CYS A 414 7.50 10.62 -6.01
CA CYS A 414 8.82 10.75 -5.38
C CYS A 414 9.99 10.88 -6.39
N GLY A 415 9.79 10.55 -7.66
CA GLY A 415 10.86 10.57 -8.66
C GLY A 415 11.85 9.38 -8.61
N HIS A 416 11.63 8.40 -7.74
CA HIS A 416 12.58 7.27 -7.55
C HIS A 416 12.02 5.89 -7.92
N SER A 417 10.76 5.80 -8.37
CA SER A 417 10.17 4.51 -8.75
C SER A 417 10.94 3.79 -9.87
N GLY A 418 11.11 2.46 -9.78
CA GLY A 418 11.71 1.67 -10.85
C GLY A 418 10.78 1.48 -12.06
N THR A 419 9.48 1.71 -11.91
CA THR A 419 8.47 1.49 -12.97
C THR A 419 7.76 2.79 -13.38
N LYS A 420 8.47 3.93 -13.37
CA LYS A 420 7.92 5.22 -13.79
C LYS A 420 7.23 5.11 -15.17
N PRO A 421 6.07 5.77 -15.36
CA PRO A 421 5.46 6.78 -14.49
C PRO A 421 4.68 6.21 -13.30
N PHE A 422 4.55 4.89 -13.18
CA PHE A 422 3.79 4.24 -12.12
C PHE A 422 4.54 4.26 -10.78
N CYS A 423 3.79 4.14 -9.69
CA CYS A 423 4.36 3.93 -8.37
C CYS A 423 4.60 2.44 -8.11
N ASP A 424 5.72 2.15 -7.45
CA ASP A 424 6.20 0.81 -7.16
C ASP A 424 6.51 0.63 -5.65
N GLY A 425 6.12 1.62 -4.83
CA GLY A 425 6.33 1.63 -3.39
C GLY A 425 7.69 2.17 -2.92
N THR A 426 8.64 2.48 -3.81
CA THR A 426 9.98 2.97 -3.43
C THR A 426 9.95 4.19 -2.51
N HIS A 427 8.89 5.03 -2.59
CA HIS A 427 8.71 6.20 -1.73
C HIS A 427 8.77 5.87 -0.22
N ALA A 428 8.25 4.72 0.20
CA ALA A 428 8.30 4.30 1.61
C ALA A 428 9.73 3.94 2.03
N ALA A 429 10.45 3.18 1.20
CA ALA A 429 11.83 2.76 1.49
C ALA A 429 12.82 3.93 1.58
N ILE A 430 12.60 4.99 0.80
CA ILE A 430 13.47 6.18 0.81
C ILE A 430 13.00 7.27 1.77
N GLY A 431 11.89 7.07 2.49
CA GLY A 431 11.32 8.08 3.37
C GLY A 431 10.94 9.38 2.65
N PHE A 432 10.26 9.27 1.50
CA PHE A 432 9.90 10.44 0.68
C PHE A 432 9.07 11.46 1.47
N ASP A 433 9.56 12.70 1.57
CA ASP A 433 8.78 13.82 2.07
C ASP A 433 7.95 14.43 0.93
N GLY A 434 6.66 14.09 0.92
CA GLY A 434 5.66 14.56 -0.02
C GLY A 434 4.78 15.67 0.53
N THR A 435 5.18 16.35 1.61
CA THR A 435 4.41 17.44 2.22
C THR A 435 4.00 18.46 1.17
N GLU A 436 2.70 18.70 1.04
CA GLU A 436 2.17 19.66 0.07
C GLU A 436 2.34 21.10 0.57
N THR A 437 3.00 21.91 -0.24
CA THR A 437 3.31 23.32 0.01
C THR A 437 2.52 24.29 -0.89
N ALA A 438 1.75 23.78 -1.84
CA ALA A 438 0.95 24.59 -2.75
C ALA A 438 -0.09 25.43 -1.99
N GLY A 439 -0.17 26.70 -2.37
CA GLY A 439 -1.14 27.65 -1.85
C GLY A 439 -2.58 27.28 -2.24
N GLU A 440 -3.53 27.76 -1.44
CA GLU A 440 -4.97 27.54 -1.64
C GLU A 440 -5.65 28.74 -2.33
N GLN A 441 -4.89 29.80 -2.61
CA GLN A 441 -5.42 31.00 -3.24
C GLN A 441 -5.86 30.72 -4.68
N PRO A 442 -7.06 31.14 -5.09
CA PRO A 442 -7.56 30.95 -6.45
C PRO A 442 -6.66 31.59 -7.51
N TYR A 443 -6.58 30.99 -8.70
CA TYR A 443 -5.83 31.52 -9.83
C TYR A 443 -6.12 33.00 -10.11
N ARG A 444 -7.40 33.38 -10.06
CA ARG A 444 -7.87 34.75 -10.32
C ARG A 444 -7.29 35.79 -9.36
N GLU A 445 -6.93 35.39 -8.15
CA GLU A 445 -6.32 36.29 -7.15
C GLU A 445 -4.82 36.43 -7.34
N LEU A 446 -4.15 35.39 -7.83
CA LEU A 446 -2.71 35.36 -8.07
C LEU A 446 -2.31 35.91 -9.44
N GLN A 447 -3.27 36.13 -10.35
CA GLN A 447 -2.97 36.46 -11.73
C GLN A 447 -2.44 37.89 -11.89
N HIS A 448 -1.36 38.01 -12.65
CA HIS A 448 -0.89 39.26 -13.21
C HIS A 448 -1.49 39.43 -14.61
N VAL A 449 -2.19 40.55 -14.82
CA VAL A 449 -2.92 40.83 -16.06
C VAL A 449 -2.14 41.83 -16.92
N HIS A 450 -1.86 41.45 -18.15
CA HIS A 450 -1.17 42.24 -19.16
C HIS A 450 -2.06 42.39 -20.40
N ASP A 451 -2.44 43.62 -20.73
CA ASP A 451 -3.38 43.86 -21.83
C ASP A 451 -2.69 44.06 -23.16
N GLY A 452 -3.39 43.64 -24.21
CA GLY A 452 -3.19 44.02 -25.60
C GLY A 452 -4.51 44.49 -26.23
N VAL A 453 -4.52 44.67 -27.54
CA VAL A 453 -5.73 45.02 -28.30
C VAL A 453 -6.50 43.74 -28.63
N GLY A 454 -7.71 43.58 -28.05
CA GLY A 454 -8.56 42.41 -28.27
C GLY A 454 -8.09 41.13 -27.57
N ILE A 455 -7.19 41.26 -26.59
CA ILE A 455 -6.71 40.19 -25.74
C ILE A 455 -6.22 40.75 -24.41
N SER A 456 -6.45 40.03 -23.31
CA SER A 456 -5.89 40.30 -22.00
C SER A 456 -5.20 39.03 -21.49
N ALA A 457 -3.88 39.02 -21.47
CA ALA A 457 -3.08 37.87 -21.03
C ALA A 457 -3.01 37.83 -19.50
N GLN A 458 -3.28 36.66 -18.94
CA GLN A 458 -3.34 36.41 -17.50
C GLN A 458 -2.21 35.44 -17.14
N ARG A 459 -1.40 35.79 -16.12
CA ARG A 459 -0.23 35.00 -15.75
C ARG A 459 -0.13 34.75 -14.25
N VAL A 460 -0.01 33.49 -13.85
CA VAL A 460 0.42 33.08 -12.50
C VAL A 460 1.77 32.39 -12.60
N GLY A 461 2.81 33.09 -12.14
CA GLY A 461 4.20 32.63 -12.30
C GLY A 461 4.52 31.36 -11.52
N GLU A 462 3.90 31.15 -10.36
CA GLU A 462 4.12 30.02 -9.45
C GLU A 462 3.73 28.66 -10.04
N LEU A 463 2.91 28.67 -11.10
CA LEU A 463 2.49 27.47 -11.83
C LEU A 463 3.38 27.15 -13.01
N CYS A 464 4.40 27.97 -13.30
CA CYS A 464 5.21 27.82 -14.50
C CYS A 464 6.12 26.58 -14.39
N VAL A 465 5.92 25.61 -15.31
CA VAL A 465 6.83 24.45 -15.43
C VAL A 465 8.04 24.71 -16.33
N HIS A 466 8.21 25.95 -16.80
CA HIS A 466 9.30 26.36 -17.68
C HIS A 466 9.37 25.61 -19.04
N ALA A 467 8.20 25.25 -19.59
CA ALA A 467 8.10 24.60 -20.92
C ALA A 467 8.48 25.51 -22.11
N ALA A 468 8.61 26.82 -21.89
CA ALA A 468 9.11 27.85 -22.82
C ALA A 468 8.26 28.21 -24.05
N PHE A 469 7.01 27.75 -24.18
CA PHE A 469 6.10 28.17 -25.27
C PHE A 469 5.84 29.69 -25.33
N CYS A 470 5.87 30.37 -24.18
CA CYS A 470 5.63 31.82 -24.09
C CYS A 470 6.82 32.69 -24.54
N ILE A 471 8.01 32.11 -24.68
CA ILE A 471 9.20 32.81 -25.23
C ILE A 471 9.14 32.72 -26.76
N GLY A 472 8.86 31.52 -27.29
CA GLY A 472 8.67 31.24 -28.72
C GLY A 472 9.85 31.63 -29.62
N ARG A 473 9.63 31.61 -30.94
CA ARG A 473 10.70 31.77 -31.96
C ARG A 473 11.15 33.21 -32.21
N THR A 474 10.23 34.17 -32.05
CA THR A 474 10.43 35.56 -32.47
C THR A 474 10.82 36.45 -31.30
N ARG A 475 9.89 36.64 -30.38
CA ARG A 475 10.04 37.38 -29.12
C ARG A 475 9.02 36.90 -28.09
N PRO A 476 9.24 37.14 -26.78
CA PRO A 476 8.32 36.72 -25.73
C PRO A 476 6.92 37.35 -25.86
N ILE A 477 5.89 36.65 -25.37
CA ILE A 477 4.50 37.16 -25.36
C ILE A 477 4.43 38.57 -24.74
N ALA A 478 5.18 38.82 -23.67
CA ALA A 478 5.20 40.12 -23.00
C ALA A 478 5.55 41.29 -23.93
N GLU A 479 6.40 41.06 -24.94
CA GLU A 479 6.75 42.06 -25.96
C GLU A 479 5.75 42.10 -27.12
N MET A 480 5.08 40.98 -27.40
CA MET A 480 4.09 40.87 -28.49
C MET A 480 2.77 41.56 -28.15
N LEU A 481 2.42 41.68 -26.87
CA LEU A 481 1.12 42.21 -26.44
C LEU A 481 0.83 43.62 -26.98
N ALA A 482 1.84 44.47 -27.09
CA ALA A 482 1.71 45.82 -27.66
C ALA A 482 1.25 45.83 -29.14
N ASP A 483 1.55 44.75 -29.87
CA ASP A 483 1.33 44.65 -31.31
C ASP A 483 0.12 43.75 -31.65
N THR A 484 -0.66 43.33 -30.66
CA THR A 484 -1.86 42.48 -30.83
C THR A 484 -3.03 43.17 -31.54
N GLY A 485 -2.87 44.43 -31.96
CA GLY A 485 -3.78 45.03 -32.95
C GLY A 485 -3.76 44.27 -34.27
N ASP A 486 -2.60 43.71 -34.64
CA ASP A 486 -2.46 42.75 -35.74
C ASP A 486 -3.06 41.40 -35.34
N SER A 487 -3.98 40.88 -36.17
CA SER A 487 -4.65 39.60 -35.92
C SER A 487 -3.69 38.41 -35.93
N ASP A 488 -2.63 38.44 -36.73
CA ASP A 488 -1.67 37.34 -36.83
C ASP A 488 -0.82 37.25 -35.56
N VAL A 489 -0.39 38.42 -35.04
CA VAL A 489 0.31 38.52 -33.76
C VAL A 489 -0.59 38.04 -32.62
N ARG A 490 -1.86 38.47 -32.61
CA ARG A 490 -2.83 38.05 -31.60
C ARG A 490 -3.10 36.54 -31.65
N SER A 491 -3.24 35.96 -32.84
CA SER A 491 -3.42 34.51 -33.01
C SER A 491 -2.19 33.72 -32.57
N ASP A 492 -0.97 34.21 -32.82
CA ASP A 492 0.26 33.58 -32.35
C ASP A 492 0.35 33.62 -30.81
N VAL A 493 0.00 34.75 -30.18
CA VAL A 493 -0.07 34.84 -28.71
C VAL A 493 -1.07 33.83 -28.14
N MET A 494 -2.29 33.76 -28.68
CA MET A 494 -3.32 32.80 -28.23
C MET A 494 -2.82 31.35 -28.36
N GLY A 495 -2.28 30.99 -29.54
CA GLY A 495 -1.75 29.65 -29.78
C GLY A 495 -0.59 29.28 -28.86
N ARG A 496 0.32 30.21 -28.54
CA ARG A 496 1.41 29.96 -27.57
C ARG A 496 0.89 29.77 -26.15
N ILE A 497 -0.13 30.53 -25.75
CA ILE A 497 -0.78 30.37 -24.44
C ILE A 497 -1.48 29.01 -24.35
N ASP A 498 -2.15 28.56 -25.41
CA ASP A 498 -2.84 27.26 -25.43
C ASP A 498 -1.91 26.05 -25.28
N HIS A 499 -0.63 26.20 -25.65
CA HIS A 499 0.39 25.18 -25.43
C HIS A 499 0.99 25.16 -24.02
N CYS A 500 0.67 26.15 -23.16
CA CYS A 500 1.14 26.20 -21.78
C CYS A 500 0.51 25.07 -20.95
N PRO A 501 1.25 24.02 -20.55
CA PRO A 501 0.63 22.83 -19.96
C PRO A 501 0.00 23.12 -18.58
N SER A 502 0.63 23.98 -17.79
CA SER A 502 0.18 24.25 -16.42
C SER A 502 -0.94 25.28 -16.31
N GLY A 503 -1.32 25.93 -17.41
CA GLY A 503 -2.19 27.11 -17.35
C GLY A 503 -1.57 28.26 -16.56
N SER A 504 -0.23 28.31 -16.43
CA SER A 504 0.48 29.48 -15.89
C SER A 504 0.15 30.72 -16.72
N TYR A 505 -0.02 30.56 -18.03
CA TYR A 505 -0.64 31.54 -18.91
C TYR A 505 -2.05 31.10 -19.32
N SER A 506 -2.96 32.07 -19.34
CA SER A 506 -4.29 32.01 -19.95
C SER A 506 -4.63 33.39 -20.54
N TYR A 507 -5.78 33.55 -21.19
CA TYR A 507 -6.19 34.85 -21.74
C TYR A 507 -7.70 35.06 -21.69
N ALA A 508 -8.14 36.31 -21.74
CA ALA A 508 -9.51 36.71 -22.03
C ALA A 508 -9.52 37.63 -23.26
N LEU A 509 -10.68 37.89 -23.86
CA LEU A 509 -10.79 38.84 -24.99
C LEU A 509 -10.70 40.30 -24.54
N GLU A 510 -10.99 40.56 -23.27
CA GLU A 510 -10.92 41.88 -22.65
C GLU A 510 -10.55 41.76 -21.17
N ARG A 511 -10.04 42.85 -20.58
CA ARG A 511 -9.65 42.86 -19.15
C ARG A 511 -10.86 42.56 -18.26
N GLY A 512 -10.72 41.54 -17.42
CA GLY A 512 -11.77 41.14 -16.48
C GLY A 512 -12.88 40.28 -17.08
N GLY A 513 -12.82 40.00 -18.38
CA GLY A 513 -13.68 39.02 -19.04
C GLY A 513 -13.33 37.59 -18.65
N ASP A 514 -14.14 36.64 -19.14
CA ASP A 514 -13.97 35.22 -18.84
C ASP A 514 -12.68 34.67 -19.43
N THR A 515 -11.97 33.87 -18.61
CA THR A 515 -10.75 33.18 -19.04
C THR A 515 -11.10 32.14 -20.09
N LEU A 516 -10.48 32.27 -21.26
CA LEU A 516 -10.54 31.32 -22.36
C LEU A 516 -9.39 30.32 -22.24
N GLU A 517 -9.76 29.06 -22.42
CA GLU A 517 -8.88 27.90 -22.33
C GLU A 517 -9.27 26.94 -23.47
N PRO A 518 -8.32 26.17 -24.02
CA PRO A 518 -8.59 25.19 -25.07
C PRO A 518 -9.46 24.06 -24.52
N ASP A 519 -10.34 23.54 -25.35
CA ASP A 519 -11.12 22.33 -25.02
C ASP A 519 -10.18 21.12 -24.96
N LEU A 520 -9.97 20.58 -23.76
CA LEU A 520 -9.08 19.47 -23.51
C LEU A 520 -9.86 18.29 -22.91
N PRO A 521 -9.64 17.05 -23.38
CA PRO A 521 -10.29 15.89 -22.81
C PRO A 521 -9.74 15.60 -21.41
N ARG A 522 -10.54 14.90 -20.61
CA ARG A 522 -10.08 14.32 -19.34
C ARG A 522 -8.99 13.30 -19.60
N ALA A 523 -7.78 13.57 -19.13
CA ALA A 523 -6.63 12.69 -19.28
C ALA A 523 -5.50 13.11 -18.33
N VAL A 524 -4.58 12.18 -18.09
CA VAL A 524 -3.25 12.46 -17.54
C VAL A 524 -2.21 12.20 -18.63
N SER A 525 -1.35 13.19 -18.90
CA SER A 525 -0.25 13.04 -19.85
C SER A 525 1.10 13.16 -19.13
N VAL A 526 1.95 12.16 -19.26
CA VAL A 526 3.33 12.20 -18.76
C VAL A 526 4.15 13.04 -19.74
N LEU A 527 4.65 14.19 -19.27
CA LEU A 527 5.41 15.11 -20.12
C LEU A 527 6.88 14.69 -20.22
N GLU A 528 7.37 14.74 -21.45
CA GLU A 528 8.79 14.65 -21.82
C GLU A 528 9.14 15.90 -22.64
N GLU A 529 10.19 16.59 -22.23
CA GLU A 529 10.70 17.79 -22.88
C GLU A 529 11.88 17.45 -23.80
N GLU A 530 12.55 18.46 -24.35
CA GLU A 530 13.71 18.26 -25.21
C GLU A 530 14.80 17.42 -24.54
N ASP A 531 15.60 16.72 -25.37
CA ASP A 531 16.70 15.88 -24.93
C ASP A 531 16.32 14.77 -23.93
N GLY A 532 15.06 14.32 -23.95
CA GLY A 532 14.54 13.26 -23.07
C GLY A 532 14.43 13.70 -21.61
N LEU A 533 14.27 15.00 -21.35
CA LEU A 533 14.05 15.52 -20.00
C LEU A 533 12.65 15.14 -19.51
N ALA A 534 12.58 14.34 -18.44
CA ALA A 534 11.31 14.01 -17.81
C ALA A 534 10.73 15.24 -17.10
N SER A 535 9.44 15.50 -17.30
CA SER A 535 8.76 16.71 -16.81
C SER A 535 7.58 16.37 -15.89
N ALA A 536 6.53 17.18 -15.85
CA ALA A 536 5.38 17.03 -14.96
C ALA A 536 4.37 15.97 -15.44
N LEU A 537 3.39 15.64 -14.58
CA LEU A 537 2.13 15.01 -15.00
C LEU A 537 1.15 16.11 -15.40
N TRP A 538 0.71 16.15 -16.66
CA TRP A 538 -0.23 17.12 -17.18
C TRP A 538 -1.66 16.56 -17.10
N VAL A 539 -2.44 17.10 -16.16
CA VAL A 539 -3.83 16.72 -15.93
C VAL A 539 -4.72 17.71 -16.67
N THR A 540 -5.65 17.20 -17.49
CA THR A 540 -6.50 18.02 -18.36
C THR A 540 -7.98 17.68 -18.23
N GLY A 541 -8.86 18.56 -18.72
CA GLY A 541 -10.31 18.33 -18.81
C GLY A 541 -11.06 18.47 -17.48
N GLY A 542 -10.49 19.20 -16.53
CA GLY A 542 -11.12 19.44 -15.23
C GLY A 542 -11.20 18.20 -14.34
N VAL A 543 -10.24 17.27 -14.45
CA VAL A 543 -10.12 16.17 -13.48
C VAL A 543 -9.76 16.76 -12.10
N PRO A 544 -10.60 16.58 -11.06
CA PRO A 544 -10.33 17.11 -9.73
C PRO A 544 -9.09 16.47 -9.10
N VAL A 545 -8.36 17.25 -8.30
CA VAL A 545 -7.21 16.78 -7.52
C VAL A 545 -7.46 17.07 -6.04
N LEU A 546 -7.48 16.03 -5.22
CA LEU A 546 -7.63 16.10 -3.77
C LEU A 546 -6.25 15.99 -3.10
N ARG A 547 -5.96 16.92 -2.18
CA ARG A 547 -4.74 16.89 -1.35
C ARG A 547 -4.79 15.73 -0.35
N SER A 548 -3.65 15.46 0.27
CA SER A 548 -3.48 14.41 1.28
C SER A 548 -4.18 14.68 2.60
N ASP A 549 -4.75 15.86 2.78
CA ASP A 549 -5.65 16.25 3.88
C ASP A 549 -7.13 16.18 3.50
N GLY A 550 -7.44 15.80 2.26
CA GLY A 550 -8.80 15.68 1.71
C GLY A 550 -9.37 16.96 1.09
N ARG A 551 -8.68 18.10 1.21
CA ARG A 551 -9.16 19.36 0.61
C ARG A 551 -8.89 19.37 -0.90
N PRO A 552 -9.83 19.90 -1.72
CA PRO A 552 -9.61 20.00 -3.16
C PRO A 552 -8.58 21.08 -3.50
N LEU A 553 -7.76 20.82 -4.51
CA LEU A 553 -7.12 21.90 -5.27
C LEU A 553 -8.16 22.55 -6.18
N GLU A 554 -7.95 23.82 -6.53
CA GLU A 554 -8.78 24.51 -7.53
C GLU A 554 -8.84 23.65 -8.81
N THR A 555 -10.04 23.23 -9.18
CA THR A 555 -10.25 22.41 -10.38
C THR A 555 -10.17 23.30 -11.61
N ARG A 556 -9.23 22.98 -12.50
CA ARG A 556 -8.92 23.78 -13.69
C ARG A 556 -8.93 22.92 -14.95
N ASN A 557 -9.12 23.56 -16.09
CA ASN A 557 -9.06 22.89 -17.39
C ASN A 557 -7.73 22.13 -17.61
N ARG A 558 -6.63 22.66 -17.04
CA ARG A 558 -5.32 22.03 -17.05
C ARG A 558 -4.50 22.39 -15.82
N VAL A 559 -3.74 21.43 -15.31
CA VAL A 559 -2.79 21.61 -14.20
C VAL A 559 -1.61 20.65 -14.36
N THR A 560 -0.46 20.98 -13.78
CA THR A 560 0.73 20.13 -13.80
C THR A 560 1.13 19.69 -12.40
N LEU A 561 1.17 18.39 -12.15
CA LEU A 561 1.60 17.79 -10.88
C LEU A 561 3.08 17.39 -10.92
N CYS A 562 3.78 17.59 -9.81
CA CYS A 562 5.19 17.24 -9.65
C CYS A 562 5.37 15.72 -9.55
N ARG A 563 6.25 15.16 -10.37
CA ARG A 563 6.61 13.73 -10.28
C ARG A 563 8.10 13.46 -10.04
N CYS A 564 8.89 14.52 -9.90
CA CYS A 564 10.32 14.43 -9.60
C CYS A 564 10.63 14.44 -8.10
N GLY A 565 9.63 14.66 -7.24
CA GLY A 565 9.79 14.74 -5.78
C GLY A 565 10.38 16.05 -5.25
N GLN A 566 10.92 16.92 -6.11
CA GLN A 566 11.74 18.07 -5.67
C GLN A 566 11.07 19.44 -5.82
N SER A 567 9.81 19.53 -6.26
CA SER A 567 9.14 20.83 -6.40
C SER A 567 9.01 21.56 -5.05
N GLY A 568 9.23 22.86 -5.03
CA GLY A 568 8.92 23.71 -3.87
C GLY A 568 7.44 24.03 -3.74
N ASN A 569 6.62 23.68 -4.74
CA ASN A 569 5.18 23.98 -4.82
C ASN A 569 4.33 22.69 -4.83
N LYS A 570 4.72 21.63 -4.10
CA LYS A 570 4.03 20.34 -4.12
C LYS A 570 2.55 20.49 -3.73
N PRO A 571 1.61 19.79 -4.37
CA PRO A 571 1.84 18.73 -5.35
C PRO A 571 1.99 19.26 -6.79
N LEU A 572 1.96 20.57 -7.00
CA LEU A 572 2.12 21.21 -8.31
C LEU A 572 3.59 21.19 -8.73
N CYS A 573 3.83 21.25 -10.03
CA CYS A 573 5.18 21.38 -10.58
C CYS A 573 5.55 22.85 -10.76
N ASP A 574 6.73 23.23 -10.26
CA ASP A 574 7.35 24.56 -10.38
C ASP A 574 8.54 24.59 -11.37
N GLY A 575 8.69 23.52 -12.17
CA GLY A 575 9.78 23.37 -13.12
C GLY A 575 11.13 22.97 -12.52
N THR A 576 11.20 22.66 -11.22
CA THR A 576 12.46 22.20 -10.57
C THR A 576 13.05 20.95 -11.26
N HIS A 577 12.23 20.12 -11.90
CA HIS A 577 12.68 18.96 -12.69
C HIS A 577 13.74 19.32 -13.73
N ARG A 578 13.67 20.51 -14.34
CA ARG A 578 14.67 20.98 -15.32
C ARG A 578 16.00 21.32 -14.66
N LYS A 579 15.96 21.95 -13.48
CA LYS A 579 17.17 22.35 -12.74
C LYS A 579 17.97 21.13 -12.27
N ILE A 580 17.27 20.06 -11.87
CA ILE A 580 17.89 18.82 -11.39
C ILE A 580 18.15 17.81 -12.52
N GLY A 581 17.77 18.12 -13.76
CA GLY A 581 17.91 17.21 -14.90
C GLY A 581 17.15 15.89 -14.72
N PHE A 582 15.91 15.94 -14.23
CA PHE A 582 15.10 14.76 -13.96
C PHE A 582 14.91 13.92 -15.24
N ARG A 583 15.14 12.61 -15.15
CA ARG A 583 15.03 11.66 -16.27
C ARG A 583 14.33 10.39 -15.82
N GLU A 584 13.65 9.74 -16.75
CA GLU A 584 13.24 8.34 -16.61
C GLU A 584 14.40 7.46 -17.10
N GLU A 585 14.77 6.43 -16.35
CA GLU A 585 15.66 5.41 -16.88
C GLU A 585 14.95 4.71 -18.05
N ALA A 586 15.66 4.46 -19.15
CA ALA A 586 15.10 3.72 -20.27
C ALA A 586 14.69 2.32 -19.80
N PRO A 587 13.55 1.77 -20.27
CA PRO A 587 13.14 0.41 -19.91
C PRO A 587 14.27 -0.56 -20.26
N ALA A 588 14.77 -1.30 -19.26
CA ALA A 588 15.81 -2.28 -19.45
C ALA A 588 15.29 -3.42 -20.35
N ALA A 589 15.66 -3.40 -21.63
CA ALA A 589 15.67 -4.62 -22.41
C ALA A 589 16.75 -5.54 -21.81
N ASP A 590 16.35 -6.74 -21.41
CA ASP A 590 17.20 -7.89 -21.02
C ASP A 590 18.49 -7.55 -20.26
N ARG A 591 18.39 -7.45 -18.93
CA ARG A 591 19.51 -7.77 -18.05
C ARG A 591 19.10 -8.89 -17.10
N GLN A 592 19.39 -10.12 -17.52
CA GLN A 592 19.67 -11.20 -16.56
C GLN A 592 20.92 -10.79 -15.77
N GLY A 593 20.82 -10.63 -14.46
CA GLY A 593 21.98 -10.46 -13.58
C GLY A 593 21.82 -9.48 -12.43
N SER A 594 21.43 -10.03 -11.28
CA SER A 594 21.66 -9.58 -9.89
C SER A 594 21.08 -8.23 -9.41
N PRO A 595 20.22 -8.24 -8.36
CA PRO A 595 19.76 -7.02 -7.69
C PRO A 595 20.85 -6.41 -6.76
N PRO A 596 20.75 -5.11 -6.45
CA PRO A 596 21.64 -4.45 -5.50
C PRO A 596 21.42 -4.99 -4.08
N ALA A 597 22.52 -5.17 -3.34
CA ALA A 597 22.48 -5.57 -1.93
C ALA A 597 21.80 -4.50 -1.08
N VAL A 598 20.68 -4.85 -0.45
CA VAL A 598 20.02 -4.01 0.55
C VAL A 598 20.66 -4.34 1.88
N HIS A 599 21.54 -3.46 2.37
CA HIS A 599 22.08 -3.55 3.72
C HIS A 599 20.99 -3.21 4.74
N ALA A 600 20.95 -3.98 5.82
CA ALA A 600 20.19 -3.70 7.03
C ALA A 600 20.49 -2.29 7.60
N ALA A 601 19.55 -1.76 8.38
CA ALA A 601 19.57 -0.44 8.99
C ALA A 601 20.90 -0.12 9.74
N PRO A 602 21.32 1.16 9.82
CA PRO A 602 22.66 1.53 10.27
C PRO A 602 22.78 1.42 11.79
N GLY A 603 23.64 0.52 12.25
CA GLY A 603 23.85 0.29 13.68
C GLY A 603 25.08 -0.55 14.03
N GLU A 604 26.19 -0.47 13.30
CA GLU A 604 27.43 -1.14 13.71
C GLU A 604 28.66 -0.24 13.56
N LYS A 605 29.29 0.06 14.70
CA LYS A 605 30.69 0.53 14.73
C LYS A 605 31.57 -0.68 14.39
N ALA A 606 32.32 -0.57 13.29
CA ALA A 606 33.31 -1.57 12.91
C ALA A 606 34.31 -1.83 14.07
N PRO A 607 34.66 -3.10 14.35
CA PRO A 607 35.67 -3.42 15.35
C PRO A 607 37.07 -3.03 14.84
N SER A 608 37.82 -2.35 15.68
CA SER A 608 39.23 -1.99 15.46
C SER A 608 40.11 -3.24 15.37
N ILE A 609 40.78 -3.45 14.23
CA ILE A 609 41.80 -4.48 14.06
C ILE A 609 43.16 -3.91 14.54
N PRO A 610 43.94 -4.63 15.38
CA PRO A 610 45.24 -4.17 15.85
C PRO A 610 46.33 -4.36 14.80
N GLY A 611 47.28 -3.41 14.78
CA GLY A 611 48.30 -3.30 13.75
C GLY A 611 49.36 -4.40 13.72
N LYS A 612 49.88 -4.61 12.51
CA LYS A 612 51.22 -5.12 12.14
C LYS A 612 51.55 -4.36 10.84
N GLY A 613 52.66 -3.67 10.63
CA GLY A 613 54.04 -3.99 10.93
C GLY A 613 54.81 -3.77 9.62
N GLU A 614 55.54 -2.65 9.56
CA GLU A 614 56.65 -2.23 8.68
C GLU A 614 57.05 -3.07 7.44
N THR A 615 57.30 -2.41 6.29
CA THR A 615 58.67 -2.11 5.77
C THR A 615 58.69 -1.51 4.35
N SER A 616 59.19 -0.25 4.24
CA SER A 616 60.11 0.35 3.23
C SER A 616 59.91 0.25 1.69
N PRO A 617 60.60 1.09 0.86
CA PRO A 617 61.14 2.45 1.08
C PRO A 617 60.86 3.45 -0.07
N ASN A 618 60.99 4.75 0.24
CA ASN A 618 60.99 5.89 -0.70
C ASN A 618 62.24 5.96 -1.61
N PRO A 619 62.15 6.56 -2.82
CA PRO A 619 63.28 7.19 -3.50
C PRO A 619 63.29 8.73 -3.33
N PRO A 620 64.45 9.40 -3.58
CA PRO A 620 64.79 10.65 -2.92
C PRO A 620 64.46 11.91 -3.72
N ALA A 621 64.24 13.00 -2.98
CA ALA A 621 64.16 14.36 -3.47
C ALA A 621 65.53 14.92 -3.93
N ARG A 622 65.52 15.76 -4.98
CA ARG A 622 66.62 16.69 -5.30
C ARG A 622 66.08 18.03 -5.77
N GLY A 623 66.57 19.10 -5.13
CA GLY A 623 67.10 20.27 -5.84
C GLY A 623 66.19 21.49 -5.92
N ALA A 624 66.56 22.53 -5.17
CA ALA A 624 65.92 23.83 -5.12
C ALA A 624 66.44 24.82 -6.19
N LYS A 625 65.51 25.68 -6.69
CA LYS A 625 65.59 27.13 -7.05
C LYS A 625 66.71 27.61 -8.03
N PRO A 626 66.73 28.88 -8.52
CA PRO A 626 65.78 30.01 -8.45
C PRO A 626 65.48 30.72 -9.81
N THR A 627 64.33 31.39 -9.95
CA THR A 627 64.18 32.83 -10.22
C THR A 627 62.72 33.22 -10.15
#